data_AF-A0A7W1AEV3-F1
#
_entry.id   AF-A0A7W1AEV3-F1
#
_cell.length_a   1.000
_cell.length_b   1.000
_cell.length_c   1.000
_cell.angle_alpha   90.00
_cell.angle_beta   90.00
_cell.angle_gamma   90.00
#
_symmetry.space_group_name_H-M   'P 1'
#
loop_
_entity.id
_entity.type
_entity.pdbx_description
1 polymer ?
#
loop_
_entity_poly.entity_id
_entity_poly.type
_entity_poly.pdbx_seq_one_letter_code
_entity_poly.pdbx_strand_id
1 'polypeptide(L)'
;MTMPTFLMIGGAKGGTSSLYAYLRQHPEIFLSAVRECDFFVLEGQTPSFRGPGDQIAFRRYITHLDRYQALFTGAGDRPAVGESSDLYLDGQGAAGRICHYLPEAKLVVILRDPAERAYSQYNHLVRDGREPLPTFEQALDAEETRIASGWHPIWHLKARGFYAAQLQEYLDRFPAEQISVHLHDDFTQDPWAVLRALFRFLGVDPEFRPDTSLRYNVSGTPRSRLLHALLAQPMAVKDVFKPLLPAAFRHRVRAKLMNRNIVPYGTTMAPATRAGLIELYRQDILRLQGLIQRDLRAWLET
;
A
#
# COMPACT_ATOMS: atom_id res chain seq x y z
N MET A 1 23.29 13.03 6.61
CA MET A 1 21.94 13.22 6.05
C MET A 1 21.05 12.10 6.57
N THR A 2 19.81 12.38 6.94
CA THR A 2 18.91 11.42 7.60
C THR A 2 18.37 10.41 6.59
N MET A 3 18.42 9.13 6.96
CA MET A 3 17.81 8.01 6.25
C MET A 3 16.69 7.41 7.11
N PRO A 4 15.71 6.69 6.53
CA PRO A 4 14.65 6.08 7.32
C PRO A 4 15.20 4.90 8.13
N THR A 5 14.67 4.73 9.34
CA THR A 5 14.91 3.59 10.23
C THR A 5 13.91 2.45 10.00
N PHE A 6 12.81 2.71 9.29
CA PHE A 6 11.88 1.66 8.87
C PHE A 6 11.21 1.95 7.52
N LEU A 7 10.76 0.90 6.83
CA LEU A 7 10.01 0.99 5.59
C LEU A 7 8.71 0.19 5.66
N MET A 8 7.61 0.77 5.21
CA MET A 8 6.38 0.03 4.91
C MET A 8 6.43 -0.43 3.46
N ILE A 9 6.89 -1.67 3.24
CA ILE A 9 7.26 -2.16 1.90
C ILE A 9 6.08 -2.73 1.10
N GLY A 10 4.92 -2.96 1.72
CA GLY A 10 3.77 -3.55 1.05
C GLY A 10 2.79 -4.18 2.03
N GLY A 11 1.82 -4.99 1.59
CA GLY A 11 1.45 -5.29 0.21
C GLY A 11 0.40 -4.31 -0.33
N ALA A 12 0.39 -4.12 -1.65
CA ALA A 12 -0.60 -3.28 -2.31
C ALA A 12 -2.02 -3.73 -1.94
N LYS A 13 -2.90 -2.77 -1.60
CA LYS A 13 -4.30 -3.02 -1.16
C LYS A 13 -4.46 -3.76 0.17
N GLY A 14 -3.39 -3.91 0.96
CA GLY A 14 -3.42 -4.48 2.32
C GLY A 14 -3.83 -3.49 3.42
N GLY A 15 -4.20 -2.25 3.11
CA GLY A 15 -4.57 -1.23 4.11
C GLY A 15 -3.45 -0.28 4.52
N THR A 16 -2.33 -0.27 3.79
CA THR A 16 -1.15 0.59 3.99
C THR A 16 -1.49 2.08 4.15
N SER A 17 -2.52 2.59 3.47
CA SER A 17 -2.93 4.00 3.59
C SER A 17 -3.53 4.35 4.95
N SER A 18 -4.37 3.47 5.52
CA SER A 18 -4.93 3.66 6.86
C SER A 18 -3.83 3.51 7.91
N LEU A 19 -3.00 2.49 7.76
CA LEU A 19 -1.85 2.25 8.64
C LEU A 19 -0.91 3.47 8.66
N TYR A 20 -0.53 3.99 7.50
CA TYR A 20 0.25 5.22 7.35
C TYR A 20 -0.40 6.41 8.06
N ALA A 21 -1.72 6.59 7.89
CA ALA A 21 -2.43 7.70 8.52
C ALA A 21 -2.50 7.59 10.05
N TYR A 22 -2.54 6.37 10.60
CA TYR A 22 -2.53 6.14 12.05
C TYR A 22 -1.13 6.32 12.64
N LEU A 23 -0.10 5.76 12.00
CA LEU A 23 1.30 5.91 12.42
C LEU A 23 1.73 7.38 12.45
N ARG A 24 1.29 8.21 11.49
CA ARG A 24 1.60 9.64 11.44
C ARG A 24 1.08 10.45 12.62
N GLN A 25 0.17 9.91 13.41
CA GLN A 25 -0.34 10.59 14.60
C GLN A 25 0.60 10.44 15.80
N HIS A 26 1.47 9.43 15.78
CA HIS A 26 2.36 9.10 16.88
C HIS A 26 3.49 10.14 17.02
N PRO A 27 3.72 10.74 18.21
CA PRO A 27 4.69 11.82 18.39
C PRO A 27 6.15 11.40 18.12
N GLU A 28 6.46 10.13 18.34
CA GLU A 28 7.80 9.56 18.11
C GLU A 28 8.01 9.02 16.68
N ILE A 29 7.01 9.11 15.80
CA ILE A 29 7.11 8.62 14.42
C ILE A 29 7.14 9.79 13.43
N PHE A 30 8.16 9.81 12.58
CA PHE A 30 8.14 10.56 11.33
C PHE A 30 7.82 9.64 10.16
N LEU A 31 6.92 10.08 9.28
CA LEU A 31 6.72 9.45 7.97
C LEU A 31 6.84 10.51 6.89
N SER A 32 7.58 10.19 5.83
CA SER A 32 7.71 11.03 4.64
C SER A 32 6.33 11.47 4.13
N ALA A 33 6.19 12.75 3.76
CA ALA A 33 4.92 13.25 3.22
C ALA A 33 4.61 12.69 1.82
N VAL A 34 5.67 12.43 1.04
CA VAL A 34 5.59 11.70 -0.23
C VAL A 34 5.56 10.21 0.09
N ARG A 35 4.43 9.57 -0.21
CA ARG A 35 4.26 8.11 -0.23
C ARG A 35 4.47 7.60 -1.64
N GLU A 36 4.73 6.31 -1.78
CA GLU A 36 4.84 5.62 -3.07
C GLU A 36 5.84 6.37 -3.96
N CYS A 37 7.00 6.67 -3.38
CA CYS A 37 8.10 7.33 -4.06
C CYS A 37 8.99 6.33 -4.81
N ASP A 38 8.90 5.04 -4.43
CA ASP A 38 9.46 3.91 -5.15
C ASP A 38 10.97 4.02 -5.46
N PHE A 39 11.72 4.74 -4.61
CA PHE A 39 13.16 4.99 -4.79
C PHE A 39 13.95 3.70 -4.92
N PHE A 40 13.72 2.73 -4.03
CA PHE A 40 14.41 1.45 -4.09
C PHE A 40 13.97 0.57 -5.27
N VAL A 41 12.96 0.95 -6.07
CA VAL A 41 12.64 0.29 -7.34
C VAL A 41 13.29 1.04 -8.51
N LEU A 42 13.33 2.36 -8.43
CA LEU A 42 13.58 3.26 -9.56
C LEU A 42 14.91 4.03 -9.46
N GLU A 43 15.77 3.71 -8.50
CA GLU A 43 17.07 4.36 -8.35
C GLU A 43 17.84 4.40 -9.68
N GLY A 44 18.20 5.61 -10.11
CA GLY A 44 18.93 5.85 -11.36
C GLY A 44 18.13 5.59 -12.65
N GLN A 45 16.85 5.23 -12.56
CA GLN A 45 16.02 4.89 -13.71
C GLN A 45 15.13 6.06 -14.13
N THR A 46 14.72 6.05 -15.41
CA THR A 46 13.66 6.94 -15.90
C THR A 46 12.36 6.14 -15.97
N PRO A 47 11.30 6.52 -15.23
CA PRO A 47 10.02 5.82 -15.26
C PRO A 47 9.41 5.81 -16.67
N SER A 48 9.04 4.62 -17.17
CA SER A 48 8.63 4.43 -18.57
C SER A 48 7.38 3.57 -18.76
N PHE A 49 6.55 3.44 -17.72
CA PHE A 49 5.32 2.64 -17.78
C PHE A 49 4.29 3.20 -18.77
N ARG A 50 3.54 2.32 -19.45
CA ARG A 50 2.74 2.66 -20.64
C ARG A 50 1.23 2.41 -20.50
N GLY A 51 0.76 1.97 -19.34
CA GLY A 51 -0.65 1.72 -19.08
C GLY A 51 -1.46 3.02 -18.94
N PRO A 52 -2.79 2.94 -19.08
CA PRO A 52 -3.68 4.10 -18.96
C PRO A 52 -3.50 4.87 -17.63
N GLY A 53 -3.05 6.12 -17.71
CA GLY A 53 -2.86 6.96 -16.53
C GLY A 53 -1.68 6.57 -15.63
N ASP A 54 -0.75 5.72 -16.10
CA ASP A 54 0.46 5.37 -15.34
C ASP A 54 1.34 6.59 -15.01
N GLN A 55 1.30 7.62 -15.86
CA GLN A 55 2.07 8.86 -15.67
C GLN A 55 1.66 9.62 -14.40
N ILE A 56 0.49 9.31 -13.81
CA ILE A 56 0.05 9.88 -12.53
C ILE A 56 1.03 9.48 -11.42
N ALA A 57 1.53 8.24 -11.43
CA ALA A 57 2.47 7.74 -10.43
C ALA A 57 3.82 8.46 -10.51
N PHE A 58 4.25 8.87 -11.72
CA PHE A 58 5.57 9.46 -11.96
C PHE A 58 5.79 10.75 -11.17
N ARG A 59 4.71 11.44 -10.78
CA ARG A 59 4.76 12.67 -9.97
C ARG A 59 5.31 12.46 -8.56
N ARG A 60 5.30 11.23 -8.05
CA ARG A 60 5.78 10.88 -6.72
C ARG A 60 7.14 10.23 -6.73
N TYR A 61 7.55 9.69 -7.89
CA TYR A 61 8.77 8.92 -8.01
C TYR A 61 10.00 9.76 -7.74
N ILE A 62 10.92 9.16 -7.00
CA ILE A 62 12.21 9.74 -6.68
C ILE A 62 13.27 8.74 -7.13
N THR A 63 14.17 9.18 -7.99
CA THR A 63 15.17 8.32 -8.64
C THR A 63 16.60 8.66 -8.22
N HIS A 64 16.77 9.74 -7.44
CA HIS A 64 18.07 10.23 -6.97
C HIS A 64 18.14 10.23 -5.44
N LEU A 65 19.28 9.79 -4.90
CA LEU A 65 19.49 9.59 -3.47
C LEU A 65 19.39 10.90 -2.66
N ASP A 66 19.89 12.02 -3.18
CA ASP A 66 19.80 13.33 -2.53
C ASP A 66 18.35 13.77 -2.33
N ARG A 67 17.50 13.52 -3.33
CA ARG A 67 16.06 13.79 -3.27
C ARG A 67 15.34 12.84 -2.33
N TYR A 68 15.78 11.58 -2.25
CA TYR A 68 15.24 10.61 -1.30
C TYR A 68 15.57 11.03 0.14
N GLN A 69 16.83 11.37 0.42
CA GLN A 69 17.27 11.88 1.72
C GLN A 69 16.52 13.15 2.14
N ALA A 70 16.22 14.04 1.19
CA ALA A 70 15.47 15.26 1.45
C ALA A 70 14.05 15.00 2.00
N LEU A 71 13.44 13.83 1.76
CA LEU A 71 12.14 13.45 2.32
C LEU A 71 12.12 13.41 3.85
N PHE A 72 13.29 13.20 4.46
CA PHE A 72 13.47 13.04 5.90
C PHE A 72 13.94 14.34 6.57
N THR A 73 13.97 15.44 5.81
CA THR A 73 14.20 16.77 6.37
C THR A 73 13.07 17.12 7.34
N GLY A 74 13.41 17.44 8.59
CA GLY A 74 12.42 17.66 9.65
C GLY A 74 12.01 16.40 10.41
N ALA A 75 12.70 15.27 10.21
CA ALA A 75 12.59 14.10 11.09
C ALA A 75 12.95 14.44 12.56
N GLY A 76 13.86 15.40 12.77
CA GLY A 76 14.36 15.73 14.11
C GLY A 76 14.99 14.51 14.79
N ASP A 77 14.80 14.39 16.09
CA ASP A 77 15.35 13.29 16.90
C ASP A 77 14.36 12.12 17.09
N ARG A 78 13.32 12.03 16.25
CA ARG A 78 12.33 10.95 16.34
C ARG A 78 13.00 9.59 16.08
N PRO A 79 12.81 8.59 16.95
CA PRO A 79 13.48 7.29 16.80
C PRO A 79 12.96 6.47 15.61
N ALA A 80 11.69 6.64 15.24
CA ALA A 80 11.08 5.95 14.11
C ALA A 80 10.88 6.91 12.94
N VAL A 81 11.74 6.80 11.92
CA VAL A 81 11.69 7.61 10.70
C VAL A 81 11.41 6.67 9.54
N GLY A 82 10.34 6.89 8.77
CA GLY A 82 9.96 5.93 7.75
C GLY A 82 9.36 6.50 6.48
N GLU A 83 9.21 5.59 5.54
CA GLU A 83 8.64 5.82 4.22
C GLU A 83 7.72 4.63 3.85
N SER A 84 6.79 4.83 2.93
CA SER A 84 5.80 3.82 2.55
C SER A 84 5.62 3.78 1.05
N SER A 85 6.01 2.65 0.45
CA SER A 85 5.91 2.37 -0.97
C SER A 85 5.58 0.88 -1.13
N ASP A 86 4.43 0.59 -1.73
CA ASP A 86 3.93 -0.79 -1.83
C ASP A 86 4.59 -1.60 -2.95
N LEU A 87 5.29 -0.94 -3.89
CA LEU A 87 6.11 -1.60 -4.92
C LEU A 87 7.41 -2.16 -4.36
N TYR A 88 7.77 -1.91 -3.10
CA TYR A 88 9.00 -2.50 -2.57
C TYR A 88 8.88 -4.01 -2.42
N LEU A 89 7.78 -4.51 -1.88
CA LEU A 89 7.59 -5.94 -1.59
C LEU A 89 7.86 -6.84 -2.81
N ASP A 90 7.42 -6.43 -3.99
CA ASP A 90 7.50 -7.21 -5.22
C ASP A 90 8.28 -6.53 -6.36
N GLY A 91 8.90 -5.38 -6.06
CA GLY A 91 9.67 -4.61 -7.03
C GLY A 91 11.05 -5.21 -7.28
N GLN A 92 11.39 -5.37 -8.56
CA GLN A 92 12.67 -5.95 -8.95
C GLN A 92 13.86 -5.16 -8.38
N GLY A 93 14.72 -5.85 -7.63
CA GLY A 93 15.93 -5.28 -7.03
C GLY A 93 15.68 -4.43 -5.77
N ALA A 94 14.43 -4.25 -5.33
CA ALA A 94 14.11 -3.44 -4.17
C ALA A 94 14.73 -4.01 -2.88
N ALA A 95 14.53 -5.30 -2.59
CA ALA A 95 15.11 -5.95 -1.41
C ALA A 95 16.64 -5.78 -1.34
N GLY A 96 17.34 -5.96 -2.47
CA GLY A 96 18.79 -5.78 -2.56
C GLY A 96 19.24 -4.34 -2.30
N ARG A 97 18.59 -3.35 -2.93
CA ARG A 97 18.92 -1.94 -2.71
C ARG A 97 18.57 -1.46 -1.30
N ILE A 98 17.45 -1.91 -0.73
CA ILE A 98 17.12 -1.62 0.67
C ILE A 98 18.20 -2.20 1.58
N CYS A 99 18.62 -3.45 1.39
CA CYS A 99 19.67 -4.06 2.21
C CYS A 99 21.01 -3.32 2.08
N HIS A 100 21.33 -2.81 0.89
CA HIS A 100 22.54 -2.03 0.65
C HIS A 100 22.53 -0.69 1.41
N TYR A 101 21.43 0.07 1.32
CA TYR A 101 21.35 1.41 1.93
C TYR A 101 20.96 1.39 3.40
N LEU A 102 20.16 0.41 3.81
CA LEU A 102 19.44 0.35 5.08
C LEU A 102 19.51 -1.06 5.70
N PRO A 103 20.71 -1.62 5.95
CA PRO A 103 20.85 -2.98 6.44
C PRO A 103 20.18 -3.21 7.81
N GLU A 104 20.07 -2.16 8.63
CA GLU A 104 19.46 -2.21 9.97
C GLU A 104 17.99 -1.77 9.98
N ALA A 105 17.39 -1.45 8.83
CA ALA A 105 16.01 -0.97 8.81
C ALA A 105 15.02 -2.06 9.21
N LYS A 106 13.96 -1.61 9.88
CA LYS A 106 12.77 -2.42 10.17
C LYS A 106 11.84 -2.40 8.95
N LEU A 107 11.34 -3.55 8.53
CA LEU A 107 10.48 -3.71 7.37
C LEU A 107 9.08 -4.12 7.83
N VAL A 108 8.08 -3.36 7.39
CA VAL A 108 6.68 -3.56 7.77
C VAL A 108 5.91 -4.00 6.55
N VAL A 109 5.23 -5.14 6.67
CA VAL A 109 4.40 -5.74 5.64
C VAL A 109 2.98 -5.90 6.17
N ILE A 110 1.98 -5.52 5.37
CA ILE A 110 0.57 -5.84 5.62
C ILE A 110 -0.03 -6.57 4.41
N LEU A 111 -0.38 -7.83 4.60
CA LEU A 111 -0.87 -8.72 3.55
C LEU A 111 -2.39 -8.90 3.66
N ARG A 112 -3.04 -9.20 2.54
CA ARG A 112 -4.48 -9.48 2.45
C ARG A 112 -4.66 -10.79 1.70
N ASP A 113 -5.77 -11.49 1.88
CA ASP A 113 -6.17 -12.57 0.96
C ASP A 113 -5.86 -12.15 -0.49
N PRO A 114 -5.05 -12.91 -1.24
CA PRO A 114 -4.53 -12.48 -2.53
C PRO A 114 -5.62 -12.37 -3.61
N ALA A 115 -6.72 -13.12 -3.52
CA ALA A 115 -7.87 -12.98 -4.40
C ALA A 115 -8.63 -11.68 -4.09
N GLU A 116 -8.88 -11.42 -2.80
CA GLU A 116 -9.50 -10.18 -2.33
C GLU A 116 -8.66 -8.94 -2.63
N ARG A 117 -7.33 -9.06 -2.56
CA ARG A 117 -6.36 -8.04 -2.95
C ARG A 117 -6.46 -7.74 -4.44
N ALA A 118 -6.46 -8.76 -5.29
CA ALA A 118 -6.61 -8.63 -6.75
C ALA A 118 -7.92 -7.90 -7.11
N TYR A 119 -9.02 -8.29 -6.46
CA TYR A 119 -10.31 -7.67 -6.68
C TYR A 119 -10.36 -6.22 -6.23
N SER A 120 -9.81 -5.92 -5.05
CA SER A 120 -9.68 -4.55 -4.56
C SER A 120 -8.82 -3.68 -5.47
N GLN A 121 -7.82 -4.27 -6.12
CA GLN A 121 -6.95 -3.59 -7.09
C GLN A 121 -7.70 -3.27 -8.39
N TYR A 122 -8.41 -4.23 -8.98
CA TYR A 122 -9.29 -4.00 -10.14
C TYR A 122 -10.30 -2.87 -9.86
N ASN A 123 -10.97 -2.97 -8.72
CA ASN A 123 -11.95 -2.02 -8.26
C ASN A 123 -11.39 -0.61 -7.98
N HIS A 124 -10.11 -0.51 -7.61
CA HIS A 124 -9.37 0.74 -7.53
C HIS A 124 -9.26 1.37 -8.93
N LEU A 125 -8.80 0.60 -9.91
CA LEU A 125 -8.63 1.07 -11.29
C LEU A 125 -9.96 1.48 -11.93
N VAL A 126 -11.05 0.74 -11.67
CA VAL A 126 -12.41 1.11 -12.12
C VAL A 126 -12.87 2.43 -11.48
N ARG A 127 -12.71 2.58 -10.17
CA ARG A 127 -13.08 3.81 -9.44
C ARG A 127 -12.35 5.03 -9.99
N ASP A 128 -11.06 4.87 -10.30
CA ASP A 128 -10.21 5.92 -10.81
C ASP A 128 -10.43 6.17 -12.33
N GLY A 129 -11.33 5.42 -12.97
CA GLY A 129 -11.66 5.55 -14.39
C GLY A 129 -10.54 5.07 -15.32
N ARG A 130 -9.65 4.22 -14.82
CA ARG A 130 -8.48 3.71 -15.55
C ARG A 130 -8.75 2.39 -16.25
N GLU A 131 -9.46 1.48 -15.59
CA GLU A 131 -9.72 0.13 -16.12
C GLU A 131 -10.72 0.17 -17.28
N PRO A 132 -10.30 -0.14 -18.52
CA PRO A 132 -11.21 -0.12 -19.67
C PRO A 132 -12.09 -1.38 -19.78
N LEU A 133 -11.73 -2.48 -19.13
CA LEU A 133 -12.47 -3.73 -19.26
C LEU A 133 -13.67 -3.76 -18.30
N PRO A 134 -14.85 -4.23 -18.76
CA PRO A 134 -16.08 -4.19 -17.99
C PRO A 134 -16.15 -5.19 -16.84
N THR A 135 -15.35 -6.27 -16.87
CA THR A 135 -15.39 -7.32 -15.84
C THR A 135 -14.01 -7.61 -15.25
N PHE A 136 -14.02 -8.14 -14.03
CA PHE A 136 -12.81 -8.51 -13.32
C PHE A 136 -12.08 -9.67 -14.01
N GLU A 137 -12.83 -10.65 -14.52
CA GLU A 137 -12.33 -11.81 -15.26
C GLU A 137 -11.56 -11.39 -16.51
N GLN A 138 -12.12 -10.48 -17.31
CA GLN A 138 -11.43 -9.95 -18.49
C GLN A 138 -10.15 -9.20 -18.10
N ALA A 139 -10.15 -8.49 -16.97
CA ALA A 139 -8.96 -7.81 -16.47
C ALA A 139 -7.87 -8.78 -15.98
N LEU A 140 -8.25 -9.92 -15.39
CA LEU A 140 -7.33 -11.01 -15.02
C LEU A 140 -6.71 -11.66 -16.26
N ASP A 141 -7.52 -11.90 -17.30
CA ASP A 141 -7.05 -12.52 -18.55
C ASP A 141 -6.10 -11.60 -19.33
N ALA A 142 -6.32 -10.28 -19.26
CA ALA A 142 -5.49 -9.30 -19.95
C ALA A 142 -4.11 -9.06 -19.29
N GLU A 143 -3.88 -9.57 -18.08
CA GLU A 143 -2.70 -9.21 -17.27
C GLU A 143 -1.37 -9.54 -17.94
N GLU A 144 -1.22 -10.72 -18.54
CA GLU A 144 0.03 -11.13 -19.17
C GLU A 144 0.42 -10.16 -20.32
N THR A 145 -0.56 -9.82 -21.15
CA THR A 145 -0.40 -8.82 -22.22
C THR A 145 -0.05 -7.43 -21.65
N ARG A 146 -0.65 -7.03 -20.52
CA ARG A 146 -0.36 -5.75 -19.85
C ARG A 146 1.06 -5.71 -19.32
N ILE A 147 1.54 -6.79 -18.70
CA ILE A 147 2.92 -6.94 -18.23
C ILE A 147 3.88 -6.82 -19.43
N ALA A 148 3.65 -7.60 -20.49
CA ALA A 148 4.48 -7.58 -21.70
C ALA A 148 4.48 -6.20 -22.39
N SER A 149 3.38 -5.45 -22.29
CA SER A 149 3.24 -4.09 -22.82
C SER A 149 3.89 -3.01 -21.94
N GLY A 150 4.53 -3.39 -20.83
CA GLY A 150 5.18 -2.45 -19.91
C GLY A 150 4.20 -1.60 -19.11
N TRP A 151 3.02 -2.13 -18.79
CA TRP A 151 2.08 -1.45 -17.90
C TRP A 151 2.56 -1.53 -16.45
N HIS A 152 2.34 -0.46 -15.68
CA HIS A 152 2.75 -0.34 -14.29
C HIS A 152 2.25 -1.52 -13.41
N PRO A 153 2.97 -1.94 -12.36
CA PRO A 153 2.55 -3.09 -11.54
C PRO A 153 1.19 -2.96 -10.85
N ILE A 154 0.62 -1.76 -10.78
CA ILE A 154 -0.76 -1.54 -10.35
C ILE A 154 -1.80 -2.33 -11.18
N TRP A 155 -1.45 -2.75 -12.40
CA TRP A 155 -2.26 -3.55 -13.31
C TRP A 155 -2.07 -5.06 -13.15
N HIS A 156 -1.08 -5.49 -12.36
CA HIS A 156 -0.72 -6.89 -12.20
C HIS A 156 -1.60 -7.52 -11.10
N LEU A 157 -2.79 -7.96 -11.51
CA LEU A 157 -3.85 -8.44 -10.61
C LEU A 157 -3.55 -9.83 -10.01
N LYS A 158 -2.78 -10.68 -10.69
CA LYS A 158 -2.37 -12.01 -10.26
C LYS A 158 -0.95 -12.00 -9.70
N ALA A 159 0.01 -11.46 -10.44
CA ALA A 159 1.42 -11.58 -10.10
C ALA A 159 1.76 -11.03 -8.70
N ARG A 160 1.09 -9.94 -8.30
CA ARG A 160 1.31 -9.29 -6.99
C ARG A 160 0.65 -10.02 -5.80
N GLY A 161 -0.03 -11.13 -6.04
CA GLY A 161 -0.61 -11.99 -5.00
C GLY A 161 0.30 -13.14 -4.56
N PHE A 162 1.43 -13.37 -5.23
CA PHE A 162 2.40 -14.43 -4.89
C PHE A 162 3.38 -13.97 -3.80
N TYR A 163 2.90 -13.84 -2.58
CA TYR A 163 3.62 -13.24 -1.47
C TYR A 163 4.78 -14.09 -0.95
N ALA A 164 4.73 -15.42 -1.06
CA ALA A 164 5.75 -16.25 -0.44
C ALA A 164 7.13 -16.02 -1.08
N ALA A 165 7.20 -15.97 -2.40
CA ALA A 165 8.44 -15.65 -3.11
C ALA A 165 8.91 -14.22 -2.84
N GLN A 166 7.99 -13.26 -2.83
CA GLN A 166 8.28 -11.85 -2.56
C GLN A 166 8.88 -11.66 -1.15
N LEU A 167 8.28 -12.29 -0.13
CA LEU A 167 8.75 -12.21 1.25
C LEU A 167 10.07 -12.97 1.46
N GLN A 168 10.25 -14.11 0.79
CA GLN A 168 11.49 -14.88 0.85
C GLN A 168 12.70 -14.03 0.46
N GLU A 169 12.60 -13.22 -0.60
CA GLU A 169 13.69 -12.33 -1.02
C GLU A 169 14.15 -11.37 0.09
N TYR A 170 13.24 -10.96 0.97
CA TYR A 170 13.59 -10.14 2.13
C TYR A 170 14.16 -10.98 3.27
N LEU A 171 13.59 -12.14 3.57
CA LEU A 171 14.11 -13.05 4.60
C LEU A 171 15.52 -13.58 4.28
N ASP A 172 15.89 -13.65 3.00
CA ASP A 172 17.24 -14.06 2.57
C ASP A 172 18.29 -12.96 2.80
N ARG A 173 17.86 -11.71 3.06
CA ARG A 173 18.74 -10.53 3.18
C ARG A 173 18.69 -9.85 4.53
N PHE A 174 17.59 -10.03 5.26
CA PHE A 174 17.35 -9.42 6.55
C PHE A 174 17.09 -10.50 7.60
N PRO A 175 17.59 -10.32 8.84
CA PRO A 175 17.13 -11.07 10.00
C PRO A 175 15.60 -11.03 10.10
N ALA A 176 14.99 -12.15 10.49
CA ALA A 176 13.54 -12.26 10.62
C ALA A 176 12.96 -11.24 11.61
N GLU A 177 13.74 -10.87 12.64
CA GLU A 177 13.37 -9.88 13.65
C GLU A 177 13.30 -8.44 13.10
N GLN A 178 13.86 -8.19 11.90
CA GLN A 178 13.73 -6.93 11.19
C GLN A 178 12.49 -6.88 10.29
N ILE A 179 11.68 -7.95 10.21
CA ILE A 179 10.49 -7.99 9.35
C ILE A 179 9.24 -8.27 10.19
N SER A 180 8.33 -7.30 10.23
CA SER A 180 7.02 -7.45 10.88
C SER A 180 5.94 -7.64 9.81
N VAL A 181 5.33 -8.81 9.79
CA VAL A 181 4.21 -9.15 8.89
C VAL A 181 2.89 -9.07 9.64
N HIS A 182 1.95 -8.32 9.08
CA HIS A 182 0.58 -8.16 9.59
C HIS A 182 -0.43 -8.61 8.54
N LEU A 183 -1.62 -9.01 8.99
CA LEU A 183 -2.73 -9.34 8.10
C LEU A 183 -3.76 -8.21 8.11
N HIS A 184 -4.30 -7.92 6.93
CA HIS A 184 -5.37 -6.94 6.72
C HIS A 184 -6.63 -7.31 7.53
N ASP A 185 -6.89 -8.60 7.70
CA ASP A 185 -8.06 -9.10 8.42
C ASP A 185 -7.95 -8.78 9.91
N ASP A 186 -6.79 -9.06 10.52
CA ASP A 186 -6.43 -8.65 11.88
C ASP A 186 -6.56 -7.12 12.04
N PHE A 187 -6.04 -6.36 11.08
CA PHE A 187 -6.09 -4.89 11.11
C PHE A 187 -7.51 -4.34 10.95
N THR A 188 -8.40 -5.05 10.26
CA THR A 188 -9.79 -4.64 10.09
C THR A 188 -10.64 -4.97 11.32
N GLN A 189 -10.35 -6.10 11.95
CA GLN A 189 -11.03 -6.61 13.15
C GLN A 189 -10.61 -5.84 14.41
N ASP A 190 -9.31 -5.74 14.66
CA ASP A 190 -8.74 -5.01 15.79
C ASP A 190 -7.53 -4.16 15.35
N PRO A 191 -7.78 -2.96 14.80
CA PRO A 191 -6.71 -2.05 14.41
C PRO A 191 -5.78 -1.71 15.58
N TRP A 192 -6.28 -1.70 16.81
CA TRP A 192 -5.50 -1.32 17.99
C TRP A 192 -4.46 -2.39 18.33
N ALA A 193 -4.84 -3.66 18.30
CA ALA A 193 -3.89 -4.75 18.53
C ALA A 193 -2.73 -4.73 17.53
N VAL A 194 -3.04 -4.51 16.24
CA VAL A 194 -2.03 -4.39 15.18
C VAL A 194 -1.12 -3.18 15.38
N LEU A 195 -1.69 -2.00 15.66
CA LEU A 195 -0.93 -0.77 15.89
C LEU A 195 -0.01 -0.90 17.11
N ARG A 196 -0.50 -1.45 18.23
CA ARG A 196 0.32 -1.67 19.42
C ARG A 196 1.47 -2.63 19.16
N ALA A 197 1.25 -3.71 18.42
CA ALA A 197 2.32 -4.62 18.01
C ALA A 197 3.35 -3.90 17.14
N LEU A 198 2.89 -3.08 16.19
CA LEU A 198 3.75 -2.31 15.32
C LEU A 198 4.56 -1.23 16.07
N PHE A 199 3.98 -0.55 17.07
CA PHE A 199 4.72 0.40 17.91
C PHE A 199 5.83 -0.27 18.70
N ARG A 200 5.58 -1.44 19.29
CA ARG A 200 6.63 -2.25 19.95
C ARG A 200 7.74 -2.64 18.97
N PHE A 201 7.35 -3.11 17.79
CA PHE A 201 8.28 -3.47 16.75
C PHE A 201 9.14 -2.27 16.35
N LEU A 202 8.55 -1.09 16.14
CA LEU A 202 9.27 0.14 15.79
C LEU A 202 10.12 0.70 16.94
N GLY A 203 9.82 0.33 18.20
CA GLY A 203 10.55 0.80 19.38
C GLY A 203 10.08 2.16 19.87
N VAL A 204 8.78 2.44 19.76
CA VAL A 204 8.11 3.66 20.24
C VAL A 204 7.06 3.31 21.30
N ASP A 205 6.47 4.31 21.96
CA ASP A 205 5.44 4.12 22.98
C ASP A 205 4.28 3.24 22.49
N PRO A 206 4.15 2.00 23.01
CA PRO A 206 3.11 1.08 22.55
C PRO A 206 1.71 1.47 23.02
N GLU A 207 1.57 2.36 23.98
CA GLU A 207 0.29 2.74 24.56
C GLU A 207 -0.30 4.02 23.97
N PHE A 208 0.42 4.71 23.06
CA PHE A 208 -0.13 5.82 22.29
C PHE A 208 -1.33 5.35 21.44
N ARG A 209 -2.50 6.01 21.61
CA ARG A 209 -3.72 5.65 20.87
C ARG A 209 -4.03 6.65 19.75
N PRO A 210 -3.76 6.32 18.47
CA PRO A 210 -4.20 7.15 17.36
C PRO A 210 -5.73 7.11 17.22
N ASP A 211 -6.31 8.17 16.65
CA ASP A 211 -7.71 8.20 16.24
C ASP A 211 -7.90 7.28 15.02
N THR A 212 -8.52 6.13 15.25
CA THR A 212 -8.88 5.14 14.24
C THR A 212 -10.34 5.25 13.78
N SER A 213 -11.10 6.25 14.28
CA SER A 213 -12.52 6.44 13.94
C SER A 213 -12.75 6.70 12.44
N LEU A 214 -11.73 7.21 11.76
CA LEU A 214 -11.74 7.45 10.33
C LEU A 214 -10.95 6.35 9.60
N ARG A 215 -11.67 5.49 8.87
CA ARG A 215 -11.06 4.53 7.93
C ARG A 215 -10.75 5.25 6.61
N TYR A 216 -9.50 5.19 6.17
CA TYR A 216 -9.05 5.77 4.90
C TYR A 216 -9.17 4.75 3.77
N ASN A 217 -9.46 5.21 2.55
CA ASN A 217 -9.52 4.38 1.34
C ASN A 217 -10.50 3.19 1.45
N VAL A 218 -11.68 3.43 2.05
CA VAL A 218 -12.78 2.46 2.06
C VAL A 218 -13.10 2.04 0.62
N SER A 219 -13.14 0.72 0.41
CA SER A 219 -13.41 0.11 -0.89
C SER A 219 -14.88 0.35 -1.31
N GLY A 220 -15.09 0.79 -2.55
CA GLY A 220 -16.42 0.94 -3.16
C GLY A 220 -16.42 1.83 -4.41
N THR A 221 -17.56 1.96 -5.06
CA THR A 221 -17.74 2.85 -6.22
C THR A 221 -18.19 4.24 -5.79
N PRO A 222 -17.77 5.30 -6.49
CA PRO A 222 -18.23 6.62 -6.17
C PRO A 222 -19.65 6.81 -6.70
N ARG A 223 -20.59 7.20 -5.82
CA ARG A 223 -21.96 7.59 -6.17
C ARG A 223 -21.97 8.69 -7.23
N SER A 224 -21.06 9.66 -7.11
CA SER A 224 -20.78 10.66 -8.13
C SER A 224 -19.31 10.62 -8.55
N ARG A 225 -19.05 10.24 -9.81
CA ARG A 225 -17.71 10.22 -10.42
C ARG A 225 -17.11 11.63 -10.51
N LEU A 226 -17.92 12.64 -10.82
CA LEU A 226 -17.49 14.04 -10.87
C LEU A 226 -17.05 14.53 -9.48
N LEU A 227 -17.86 14.28 -8.44
CA LEU A 227 -17.50 14.63 -7.06
C LEU A 227 -16.24 13.87 -6.63
N HIS A 228 -16.09 12.61 -7.01
CA HIS A 228 -14.91 11.81 -6.70
C HIS A 228 -13.66 12.37 -7.37
N ALA A 229 -13.70 12.66 -8.67
CA ALA A 229 -12.60 13.29 -9.41
C ALA A 229 -12.21 14.65 -8.79
N LEU A 230 -13.21 15.46 -8.43
CA LEU A 230 -13.00 16.72 -7.75
C LEU A 230 -12.33 16.50 -6.38
N LEU A 231 -12.86 15.60 -5.55
CA LEU A 231 -12.28 15.28 -4.24
C LEU A 231 -10.97 14.50 -4.30
N ALA A 232 -10.56 13.94 -5.44
CA ALA A 232 -9.29 13.24 -5.62
C ALA A 232 -8.14 14.22 -5.93
N GLN A 233 -8.44 15.40 -6.46
CA GLN A 233 -7.42 16.38 -6.84
C GLN A 233 -6.54 16.88 -5.65
N PRO A 234 -5.27 17.24 -5.90
CA PRO A 234 -4.39 17.85 -4.90
C PRO A 234 -4.98 19.16 -4.37
N MET A 235 -4.74 19.45 -3.08
CA MET A 235 -5.29 20.65 -2.43
C MET A 235 -4.86 21.95 -3.12
N ALA A 236 -3.64 22.00 -3.66
CA ALA A 236 -3.05 23.18 -4.30
C ALA A 236 -3.90 23.77 -5.45
N VAL A 237 -4.71 22.96 -6.14
CA VAL A 237 -5.58 23.41 -7.25
C VAL A 237 -6.81 24.18 -6.72
N LYS A 238 -7.13 24.05 -5.43
CA LYS A 238 -8.36 24.58 -4.80
C LYS A 238 -8.09 25.66 -3.76
N ASP A 239 -6.86 26.17 -3.75
CA ASP A 239 -6.37 27.16 -2.81
C ASP A 239 -7.03 28.54 -2.95
N VAL A 240 -7.90 28.70 -3.95
CA VAL A 240 -8.69 29.91 -4.22
C VAL A 240 -9.72 30.22 -3.11
N PHE A 241 -10.07 29.27 -2.23
CA PHE A 241 -11.14 29.46 -1.22
C PHE A 241 -10.68 29.40 0.27
N LYS A 242 -9.44 29.81 0.58
CA LYS A 242 -8.78 29.54 1.88
C LYS A 242 -8.58 30.76 2.80
N PRO A 243 -9.34 30.94 3.90
CA PRO A 243 -8.58 31.09 5.15
C PRO A 243 -9.16 30.47 6.42
N LEU A 244 -10.33 29.82 6.41
CA LEU A 244 -11.03 29.56 7.68
C LEU A 244 -10.79 28.20 8.35
N LEU A 245 -10.07 27.24 7.75
CA LEU A 245 -9.94 25.88 8.31
C LEU A 245 -8.49 25.32 8.34
N PRO A 246 -8.01 24.82 9.50
CA PRO A 246 -6.72 24.13 9.63
C PRO A 246 -6.58 22.94 8.67
N ALA A 247 -5.36 22.68 8.19
CA ALA A 247 -5.09 21.63 7.21
C ALA A 247 -5.57 20.24 7.67
N ALA A 248 -5.34 19.88 8.94
CA ALA A 248 -5.78 18.62 9.52
C ALA A 248 -7.32 18.45 9.47
N PHE A 249 -8.06 19.52 9.77
CA PHE A 249 -9.52 19.51 9.69
C PHE A 249 -10.02 19.37 8.26
N ARG A 250 -9.36 20.04 7.29
CA ARG A 250 -9.67 19.91 5.86
C ARG A 250 -9.47 18.47 5.36
N HIS A 251 -8.39 17.81 5.78
CA HIS A 251 -8.17 16.40 5.45
C HIS A 251 -9.28 15.50 6.02
N ARG A 252 -9.70 15.74 7.26
CA ARG A 252 -10.79 14.98 7.90
C ARG A 252 -12.13 15.16 7.19
N VAL A 253 -12.50 16.40 6.88
CA VAL A 253 -13.75 16.71 6.15
C VAL A 253 -13.74 16.07 4.77
N ARG A 254 -12.64 16.20 4.03
CA ARG A 254 -12.47 15.59 2.70
C ARG A 254 -12.61 14.08 2.76
N ALA A 255 -11.93 13.42 3.70
CA ALA A 255 -12.03 11.97 3.85
C ALA A 255 -13.46 11.53 4.22
N LYS A 256 -14.16 12.28 5.08
CA LYS A 256 -15.57 12.01 5.40
C LYS A 256 -16.48 12.18 4.19
N LEU A 257 -16.29 13.24 3.39
CA LEU A 257 -17.05 13.46 2.15
C LEU A 257 -16.74 12.38 1.11
N MET A 258 -15.47 11.98 0.99
CA MET A 258 -15.05 10.89 0.12
C MET A 258 -15.76 9.59 0.53
N ASN A 259 -15.68 9.21 1.81
CA ASN A 259 -16.32 7.99 2.33
C ASN A 259 -17.84 8.02 2.15
N ARG A 260 -18.51 9.17 2.32
CA ARG A 260 -19.96 9.32 2.05
C ARG A 260 -20.33 9.20 0.57
N ASN A 261 -19.38 9.52 -0.32
CA ASN A 261 -19.56 9.36 -1.76
C ASN A 261 -19.23 7.93 -2.22
N ILE A 262 -18.65 7.08 -1.36
CA ILE A 262 -18.41 5.68 -1.70
C ILE A 262 -19.64 4.85 -1.31
N VAL A 263 -20.15 4.06 -2.25
CA VAL A 263 -21.10 2.97 -1.99
C VAL A 263 -20.39 1.64 -2.17
N PRO A 264 -20.79 0.56 -1.47
CA PRO A 264 -20.25 -0.77 -1.72
C PRO A 264 -20.31 -1.11 -3.21
N TYR A 265 -19.33 -1.87 -3.70
CA TYR A 265 -19.39 -2.37 -5.08
C TYR A 265 -20.72 -3.11 -5.28
N GLY A 266 -21.45 -2.76 -6.34
CA GLY A 266 -22.73 -3.41 -6.66
C GLY A 266 -22.57 -4.86 -7.12
N THR A 267 -21.33 -5.28 -7.38
CA THR A 267 -20.95 -6.65 -7.71
C THR A 267 -19.95 -7.13 -6.68
N THR A 268 -20.11 -8.38 -6.26
CA THR A 268 -19.08 -9.15 -5.56
C THR A 268 -18.32 -9.98 -6.60
N MET A 269 -17.13 -10.47 -6.24
CA MET A 269 -16.41 -11.43 -7.06
C MET A 269 -17.28 -12.68 -7.27
N ALA A 270 -17.35 -13.20 -8.50
CA ALA A 270 -18.06 -14.44 -8.76
C ALA A 270 -17.38 -15.61 -8.01
N PRO A 271 -18.14 -16.52 -7.37
CA PRO A 271 -17.57 -17.64 -6.61
C PRO A 271 -16.62 -18.51 -7.43
N ALA A 272 -16.94 -18.75 -8.72
CA ALA A 272 -16.07 -19.49 -9.62
C ALA A 272 -14.71 -18.78 -9.86
N THR A 273 -14.72 -17.46 -10.03
CA THR A 273 -13.51 -16.65 -10.16
C THR A 273 -12.67 -16.70 -8.89
N ARG A 274 -13.32 -16.65 -7.71
CA ARG A 274 -12.65 -16.78 -6.42
C ARG A 274 -11.99 -18.15 -6.27
N ALA A 275 -12.72 -19.23 -6.55
CA ALA A 275 -12.19 -20.59 -6.54
C ALA A 275 -10.97 -20.76 -7.46
N GLY A 276 -11.03 -20.19 -8.67
CA GLY A 276 -9.91 -20.21 -9.61
C GLY A 276 -8.67 -19.47 -9.10
N LEU A 277 -8.85 -18.30 -8.47
CA LEU A 277 -7.74 -17.55 -7.86
C LEU A 277 -7.15 -18.27 -6.65
N ILE A 278 -7.98 -18.89 -5.80
CA ILE A 278 -7.49 -19.67 -4.66
C ILE A 278 -6.66 -20.86 -5.14
N GLU A 279 -7.11 -21.55 -6.18
CA GLU A 279 -6.35 -22.66 -6.73
C GLU A 279 -5.01 -22.18 -7.32
N LEU A 280 -5.01 -21.04 -8.00
CA LEU A 280 -3.79 -20.39 -8.49
C LEU A 280 -2.80 -20.06 -7.35
N TYR A 281 -3.28 -19.57 -6.21
CA TYR A 281 -2.43 -19.15 -5.09
C TYR A 281 -2.19 -20.24 -4.04
N ARG A 282 -2.86 -21.40 -4.11
CA ARG A 282 -2.89 -22.39 -3.03
C ARG A 282 -1.51 -22.76 -2.50
N GLN A 283 -0.58 -23.08 -3.39
CA GLN A 283 0.79 -23.46 -3.01
C GLN A 283 1.55 -22.28 -2.40
N ASP A 284 1.36 -21.07 -2.92
CA ASP A 284 1.99 -19.86 -2.37
C ASP A 284 1.45 -19.53 -0.98
N ILE A 285 0.13 -19.61 -0.76
CA ILE A 285 -0.51 -19.40 0.56
C ILE A 285 0.03 -20.40 1.58
N LEU A 286 0.14 -21.68 1.22
CA LEU A 286 0.68 -22.71 2.11
C LEU A 286 2.16 -22.46 2.45
N ARG A 287 2.96 -22.04 1.47
CA ARG A 287 4.36 -21.65 1.69
C ARG A 287 4.45 -20.41 2.58
N LEU A 288 3.64 -19.38 2.32
CA LEU A 288 3.59 -18.15 3.10
C LEU A 288 3.22 -18.45 4.56
N GLN A 289 2.21 -19.29 4.81
CA GLN A 289 1.82 -19.75 6.15
C GLN A 289 3.02 -20.31 6.92
N GLY A 290 3.88 -21.10 6.26
CA GLY A 290 5.13 -21.59 6.83
C GLY A 290 6.16 -20.47 7.06
N LEU A 291 6.31 -19.52 6.14
CA LEU A 291 7.26 -18.41 6.30
C LEU A 291 6.92 -17.48 7.46
N ILE A 292 5.63 -17.16 7.64
CA ILE A 292 5.19 -16.20 8.65
C ILE A 292 4.72 -16.86 9.95
N GLN A 293 4.68 -18.20 9.99
CA GLN A 293 4.22 -18.99 11.16
C GLN A 293 2.83 -18.56 11.64
N ARG A 294 1.90 -18.30 10.70
CA ARG A 294 0.51 -17.90 10.97
C ARG A 294 -0.45 -18.75 10.17
N ASP A 295 -1.57 -19.09 10.79
CA ASP A 295 -2.66 -19.80 10.12
C ASP A 295 -3.31 -18.91 9.04
N LEU A 296 -3.28 -19.39 7.79
CA LEU A 296 -3.88 -18.73 6.63
C LEU A 296 -5.01 -19.57 6.01
N ARG A 297 -5.57 -20.55 6.74
CA ARG A 297 -6.65 -21.42 6.23
C ARG A 297 -7.86 -20.65 5.73
N ALA A 298 -8.20 -19.52 6.35
CA ALA A 298 -9.31 -18.67 5.91
C ALA A 298 -9.14 -18.16 4.45
N TRP A 299 -7.90 -18.01 3.96
CA TRP A 299 -7.62 -17.60 2.58
C TRP A 299 -7.77 -18.74 1.56
N LEU A 300 -7.93 -19.99 2.03
CA LEU A 300 -8.13 -21.19 1.20
C LEU A 300 -9.60 -21.61 1.08
N GLU A 301 -10.50 -21.01 1.86
CA GLU A 301 -11.95 -21.19 1.73
C GLU A 301 -12.40 -20.58 0.40
N THR A 302 -13.35 -21.18 -0.32
CA THR A 302 -13.85 -20.73 -1.65
C THR A 302 -15.23 -20.10 -1.59
#